data_AF-A0A2D6D3R2-F1
#
_entry.id   AF-A0A2D6D3R2-F1
#
_cell.length_a   1.000
_cell.length_b   1.000
_cell.length_c   1.000
_cell.angle_alpha   90.00
_cell.angle_beta   90.00
_cell.angle_gamma   90.00
#
_symmetry.space_group_name_H-M   'P 1'
#
loop_
_entity.id
_entity.type
_entity.pdbx_description
1 polymer ?
#
loop_
_entity_poly.entity_id
_entity_poly.type
_entity_poly.pdbx_seq_one_letter_code
_entity_poly.pdbx_strand_id
1 'polypeptide(L)'
;MGLLYKVVAVCGGVVVVALAAYSARSLFKRPTDAETIPATPLQIRAWVGLGLGLVVALLTAAVLVARGIDGFAAEPGTRLLVVGIFVGGLGLYGLIVWRLRSEHGEVLLDERDHAVLHRAGAFQAWAVLACLVVWAVALTEAYWDTGAIPVVYPYLILWSCFIVHAVALAAGVLLAYRRAERDG
;
A
#
# COMPACT_ATOMS: atom_id res chain seq x y z
N MET A 1 -20.00 18.63 9.55
CA MET A 1 -19.67 17.19 9.63
C MET A 1 -19.08 16.60 8.35
N GLY A 2 -19.54 16.98 7.14
CA GLY A 2 -19.08 16.34 5.89
C GLY A 2 -17.62 16.59 5.44
N LEU A 3 -16.91 17.56 6.03
CA LEU A 3 -15.53 17.91 5.66
C LEU A 3 -14.50 17.15 6.50
N LEU A 4 -14.83 16.83 7.76
CA LEU A 4 -13.89 16.28 8.75
C LEU A 4 -13.52 14.82 8.45
N TYR A 5 -14.49 13.98 8.03
CA TYR A 5 -14.21 12.61 7.60
C TYR A 5 -13.45 12.58 6.25
N LYS A 6 -13.75 13.53 5.34
CA LYS A 6 -13.04 13.65 4.05
C LYS A 6 -11.59 14.04 4.30
N VAL A 7 -11.36 14.97 5.22
CA VAL A 7 -10.04 15.40 5.64
C VAL A 7 -9.32 14.29 6.39
N VAL A 8 -9.94 13.51 7.28
CA VAL A 8 -9.23 12.44 8.01
C VAL A 8 -8.95 11.21 7.12
N ALA A 9 -9.87 10.82 6.23
CA ALA A 9 -9.65 9.73 5.29
C ALA A 9 -8.60 10.11 4.22
N VAL A 10 -8.66 11.34 3.70
CA VAL A 10 -7.67 11.86 2.74
C VAL A 10 -6.36 12.15 3.45
N CYS A 11 -6.32 12.76 4.63
CA CYS A 11 -5.08 13.05 5.37
C CYS A 11 -4.46 11.79 5.97
N GLY A 12 -5.21 10.78 6.40
CA GLY A 12 -4.66 9.49 6.82
C GLY A 12 -4.03 8.74 5.65
N GLY A 13 -4.75 8.67 4.52
CA GLY A 13 -4.23 8.13 3.26
C GLY A 13 -3.05 8.93 2.71
N VAL A 14 -3.10 10.25 2.75
CA VAL A 14 -2.02 11.17 2.33
C VAL A 14 -0.85 11.13 3.31
N VAL A 15 -1.05 10.93 4.61
CA VAL A 15 0.05 10.75 5.58
C VAL A 15 0.72 9.40 5.39
N VAL A 16 -0.03 8.35 5.08
CA VAL A 16 0.56 7.05 4.71
C VAL A 16 1.28 7.14 3.37
N VAL A 17 0.67 7.78 2.36
CA VAL A 17 1.30 8.02 1.05
C VAL A 17 2.48 8.98 1.18
N ALA A 18 2.44 9.96 2.09
CA ALA A 18 3.52 10.89 2.34
C ALA A 18 4.62 10.26 3.18
N LEU A 19 4.32 9.36 4.10
CA LEU A 19 5.31 8.55 4.81
C LEU A 19 5.96 7.54 3.85
N ALA A 20 5.17 6.92 2.98
CA ALA A 20 5.64 6.07 1.89
C ALA A 20 6.44 6.88 0.85
N ALA A 21 6.05 8.11 0.53
CA ALA A 21 6.75 9.00 -0.40
C ALA A 21 7.98 9.66 0.23
N TYR A 22 7.96 9.95 1.53
CA TYR A 22 9.10 10.45 2.31
C TYR A 22 10.16 9.36 2.46
N SER A 23 9.73 8.13 2.76
CA SER A 23 10.62 6.98 2.71
C SER A 23 11.08 6.68 1.28
N ALA A 24 10.22 6.84 0.27
CA ALA A 24 10.60 6.74 -1.14
C ALA A 24 11.53 7.87 -1.62
N ARG A 25 11.52 9.05 -0.99
CA ARG A 25 12.50 10.12 -1.28
C ARG A 25 13.92 9.65 -1.01
N SER A 26 14.11 8.82 0.01
CA SER A 26 15.39 8.13 0.26
C SER A 26 15.65 6.97 -0.72
N LEU A 27 14.60 6.47 -1.41
CA LEU A 27 14.67 5.48 -2.48
C LEU A 27 15.05 6.08 -3.86
N PHE A 28 15.14 7.41 -4.03
CA PHE A 28 15.50 8.02 -5.33
C PHE A 28 16.89 8.68 -5.36
N LYS A 29 17.60 8.76 -4.23
CA LYS A 29 19.05 9.03 -4.25
C LYS A 29 19.76 7.78 -4.78
N ARG A 30 20.33 7.88 -5.99
CA ARG A 30 21.28 6.89 -6.53
C ARG A 30 22.54 6.91 -5.66
N PRO A 31 23.08 5.75 -5.26
CA PRO A 31 24.48 5.68 -4.86
C PRO A 31 25.33 6.10 -6.06
N THR A 32 26.12 7.15 -5.89
CA THR A 32 27.23 7.47 -6.79
C THR A 32 28.33 6.44 -6.53
N ASP A 33 28.68 5.69 -7.58
CA ASP A 33 29.96 4.98 -7.75
C ASP A 33 30.18 3.61 -7.07
N ALA A 34 29.13 2.84 -6.79
CA ALA A 34 29.28 1.41 -6.48
C ALA A 34 28.92 0.56 -7.70
N GLU A 35 29.81 -0.38 -8.05
CA GLU A 35 29.62 -1.45 -9.02
C GLU A 35 28.16 -1.95 -9.01
N THR A 36 27.42 -1.76 -10.12
CA THR A 36 25.97 -2.01 -10.15
C THR A 36 25.69 -3.50 -10.07
N ILE A 37 25.55 -4.02 -8.85
CA ILE A 37 25.03 -5.36 -8.61
C ILE A 37 23.63 -5.42 -9.23
N PRO A 38 23.34 -6.41 -10.10
CA PRO A 38 22.02 -6.55 -10.71
C PRO A 38 20.94 -6.73 -9.62
N ALA A 39 19.80 -6.09 -9.81
CA ALA A 39 18.70 -6.12 -8.85
C ALA A 39 18.22 -7.56 -8.60
N THR A 40 18.04 -7.93 -7.34
CA THR A 40 17.55 -9.26 -6.99
C THR A 40 16.10 -9.46 -7.45
N PRO A 41 15.64 -10.71 -7.69
CA PRO A 41 14.24 -10.97 -8.04
C PRO A 41 13.25 -10.40 -7.01
N LEU A 42 13.64 -10.38 -5.73
CA LEU A 42 12.83 -9.78 -4.67
C LEU A 42 12.76 -8.24 -4.78
N GLN A 43 13.86 -7.56 -5.12
CA GLN A 43 13.85 -6.12 -5.40
C GLN A 43 12.96 -5.76 -6.59
N ILE A 44 13.02 -6.55 -7.67
CA ILE A 44 12.18 -6.33 -8.88
C ILE A 44 10.70 -6.47 -8.51
N ARG A 45 10.33 -7.54 -7.79
CA ARG A 45 8.96 -7.73 -7.31
C ARG A 45 8.50 -6.61 -6.40
N ALA A 46 9.38 -6.10 -5.54
CA ALA A 46 9.06 -4.97 -4.67
C ALA A 46 8.81 -3.69 -5.47
N TRP A 47 9.60 -3.38 -6.51
CA TRP A 47 9.34 -2.24 -7.38
C TRP A 47 8.01 -2.34 -8.13
N VAL A 48 7.72 -3.51 -8.70
CA VAL A 48 6.43 -3.77 -9.38
C VAL A 48 5.27 -3.62 -8.40
N GLY A 49 5.37 -4.26 -7.23
CA GLY A 49 4.34 -4.19 -6.19
C GLY A 49 4.11 -2.78 -5.68
N LEU A 50 5.18 -1.99 -5.50
CA LEU A 50 5.08 -0.59 -5.11
C LEU A 50 4.36 0.24 -6.18
N GLY A 51 4.81 0.14 -7.44
CA GLY A 51 4.21 0.89 -8.55
C GLY A 51 2.73 0.57 -8.73
N LEU A 52 2.38 -0.72 -8.75
CA LEU A 52 1.00 -1.15 -8.92
C LEU A 52 0.13 -0.80 -7.70
N GLY A 53 0.65 -0.94 -6.48
CA GLY A 53 -0.06 -0.55 -5.26
C GLY A 53 -0.38 0.95 -5.23
N LEU A 54 0.55 1.80 -5.69
CA LEU A 54 0.32 3.24 -5.82
C LEU A 54 -0.72 3.57 -6.90
N VAL A 55 -0.70 2.88 -8.05
CA VAL A 55 -1.73 3.05 -9.09
C VAL A 55 -3.11 2.68 -8.56
N VAL A 56 -3.25 1.54 -7.89
CA VAL A 56 -4.51 1.11 -7.26
C VAL A 56 -5.00 2.13 -6.23
N ALA A 57 -4.09 2.67 -5.41
CA ALA A 57 -4.40 3.70 -4.44
C ALA A 57 -4.92 4.98 -5.10
N LEU A 58 -4.23 5.47 -6.14
CA LEU A 58 -4.60 6.68 -6.85
C LEU A 58 -5.93 6.54 -7.58
N LEU A 59 -6.17 5.42 -8.25
CA LEU A 59 -7.45 5.15 -8.93
C LEU A 59 -8.60 5.09 -7.94
N THR A 60 -8.43 4.39 -6.82
CA THR A 60 -9.45 4.30 -5.78
C THR A 60 -9.75 5.68 -5.18
N ALA A 61 -8.71 6.45 -4.86
CA ALA A 61 -8.86 7.81 -4.35
C ALA A 61 -9.59 8.71 -5.36
N ALA A 62 -9.25 8.64 -6.64
CA ALA A 62 -9.91 9.40 -7.70
C ALA A 62 -11.41 9.10 -7.78
N VAL A 63 -11.80 7.82 -7.71
CA VAL A 63 -13.22 7.42 -7.69
C VAL A 63 -13.94 7.99 -6.47
N LEU A 64 -13.36 7.86 -5.28
CA LEU A 64 -13.98 8.34 -4.04
C LEU A 64 -14.07 9.87 -3.98
N VAL A 65 -13.10 10.60 -4.54
CA VAL A 65 -13.15 12.06 -4.65
C VAL A 65 -14.22 12.50 -5.65
N ALA A 66 -14.33 11.82 -6.79
CA ALA A 66 -15.29 12.17 -7.84
C ALA A 66 -16.74 11.84 -7.48
N ARG A 67 -16.98 10.70 -6.80
CA ARG A 67 -18.33 10.20 -6.47
C ARG A 67 -18.77 10.48 -5.03
N GLY A 68 -17.81 10.76 -4.14
CA GLY A 68 -18.06 10.87 -2.70
C GLY A 68 -18.40 9.54 -2.03
N ILE A 69 -18.48 9.57 -0.70
CA ILE A 69 -18.92 8.42 0.09
C ILE A 69 -20.38 8.09 -0.19
N ASP A 70 -21.21 9.11 -0.41
CA ASP A 70 -22.63 8.95 -0.70
C ASP A 70 -22.84 8.24 -2.04
N GLY A 71 -22.07 8.58 -3.08
CA GLY A 71 -22.10 7.87 -4.36
C GLY A 71 -21.62 6.42 -4.24
N PHE A 72 -20.63 6.15 -3.40
CA PHE A 72 -20.22 4.77 -3.10
C PHE A 72 -21.33 3.98 -2.36
N ALA A 73 -22.03 4.62 -1.42
CA ALA A 73 -23.11 3.97 -0.67
C ALA A 73 -24.37 3.76 -1.51
N ALA A 74 -24.74 4.72 -2.35
CA ALA A 74 -25.97 4.70 -3.12
C ALA A 74 -25.85 3.90 -4.42
N GLU A 75 -24.72 4.00 -5.14
CA GLU A 75 -24.60 3.46 -6.50
C GLU A 75 -23.88 2.11 -6.53
N PRO A 76 -24.54 1.01 -6.96
CA PRO A 76 -23.89 -0.28 -7.12
C PRO A 76 -22.72 -0.24 -8.11
N GLY A 77 -22.84 0.55 -9.17
CA GLY A 77 -21.78 0.71 -10.17
C GLY A 77 -20.48 1.27 -9.59
N THR A 78 -20.57 2.24 -8.68
CA THR A 78 -19.40 2.83 -8.01
C THR A 78 -18.71 1.81 -7.10
N ARG A 79 -19.47 0.98 -6.37
CA ARG A 79 -18.90 -0.12 -5.57
C ARG A 79 -18.21 -1.16 -6.44
N LEU A 80 -18.88 -1.59 -7.51
CA LEU A 80 -18.32 -2.58 -8.45
C LEU A 80 -17.05 -2.06 -9.13
N LEU A 81 -16.99 -0.76 -9.45
CA LEU A 81 -15.79 -0.14 -9.99
C LEU A 81 -14.62 -0.23 -9.01
N VAL A 82 -14.82 0.15 -7.75
CA VAL A 82 -13.77 0.06 -6.71
C VAL A 82 -13.34 -1.38 -6.50
N VAL A 83 -14.29 -2.31 -6.34
CA VAL A 83 -13.98 -3.75 -6.24
C VAL A 83 -13.19 -4.23 -7.45
N GLY A 84 -13.58 -3.81 -8.65
CA GLY A 84 -12.90 -4.13 -9.91
C GLY A 84 -11.46 -3.61 -9.96
N ILE A 85 -11.19 -2.41 -9.44
CA ILE A 85 -9.83 -1.86 -9.31
C ILE A 85 -8.97 -2.76 -8.40
N PHE A 86 -9.50 -3.20 -7.26
CA PHE A 86 -8.76 -4.06 -6.32
C PHE A 86 -8.55 -5.47 -6.87
N VAL A 87 -9.62 -6.12 -7.35
CA VAL A 87 -9.55 -7.48 -7.90
C VAL A 87 -8.68 -7.50 -9.16
N GLY A 88 -8.85 -6.51 -10.04
CA GLY A 88 -8.04 -6.35 -11.25
C GLY A 88 -6.57 -6.05 -10.93
N GLY A 89 -6.30 -5.17 -9.97
CA GLY A 89 -4.94 -4.88 -9.50
C GLY A 89 -4.26 -6.11 -8.89
N LEU A 90 -4.96 -6.86 -8.03
CA LEU A 90 -4.45 -8.11 -7.46
C LEU A 90 -4.21 -9.18 -8.53
N GLY A 91 -5.16 -9.35 -9.45
CA GLY A 91 -5.03 -10.28 -10.57
C GLY A 91 -3.85 -9.93 -11.48
N LEU A 92 -3.67 -8.66 -11.81
CA LEU A 92 -2.53 -8.16 -12.59
C LEU A 92 -1.21 -8.39 -11.86
N TYR A 93 -1.15 -8.11 -10.56
CA TYR A 93 0.04 -8.39 -9.76
C TYR A 93 0.38 -9.88 -9.76
N GLY A 94 -0.61 -10.73 -9.52
CA GLY A 94 -0.46 -12.19 -9.54
C GLY A 94 0.04 -12.69 -10.90
N LEU A 95 -0.51 -12.15 -12.00
CA LEU A 95 -0.08 -12.47 -13.36
C LEU A 95 1.40 -12.08 -13.59
N ILE A 96 1.81 -10.88 -13.17
CA ILE A 96 3.19 -10.41 -13.32
C ILE A 96 4.14 -11.29 -12.51
N VAL A 97 3.81 -11.59 -11.24
CA VAL A 97 4.65 -12.44 -10.38
C VAL A 97 4.74 -13.86 -10.94
N TRP A 98 3.64 -14.41 -11.45
CA TRP A 98 3.64 -15.71 -12.09
C TRP A 98 4.56 -15.76 -13.32
N ARG A 99 4.49 -14.74 -14.18
CA ARG A 99 5.39 -14.60 -15.34
C ARG A 99 6.85 -14.49 -14.93
N LEU A 100 7.16 -13.64 -13.95
CA LEU A 100 8.53 -13.48 -13.43
C LEU A 100 9.09 -14.80 -12.89
N ARG A 101 8.28 -15.59 -12.16
CA ARG A 101 8.68 -16.92 -11.68
C ARG A 101 8.92 -17.90 -12.84
N SER A 102 8.09 -17.86 -13.89
CA SER A 102 8.25 -18.76 -15.03
C SER A 102 9.53 -18.49 -15.83
N GLU A 103 10.01 -17.24 -15.86
CA GLU A 103 11.21 -16.84 -16.61
C GLU A 103 12.51 -17.08 -15.84
N HIS A 104 12.49 -16.99 -14.50
CA HIS A 104 13.70 -17.04 -13.66
C HIS A 104 13.86 -18.33 -12.85
N GLY A 105 12.94 -19.30 -12.98
CA GLY A 105 12.95 -20.54 -12.20
C GLY A 105 12.44 -20.37 -10.76
N GLU A 106 12.63 -21.38 -9.91
CA GLU A 106 12.38 -21.20 -8.47
C GLU A 106 13.34 -20.16 -7.92
N VAL A 107 12.80 -19.02 -7.49
CA VAL A 107 13.55 -17.97 -6.81
C VAL A 107 14.08 -18.57 -5.50
N LEU A 108 15.33 -19.05 -5.51
CA LEU A 108 16.04 -19.34 -4.27
C LEU A 108 16.23 -18.01 -3.54
N LEU A 109 15.50 -17.84 -2.45
CA LEU A 109 15.74 -16.74 -1.52
C LEU A 109 17.04 -17.03 -0.80
N ASP A 110 17.98 -16.11 -0.90
CA ASP A 110 19.23 -16.18 -0.13
C ASP A 110 18.96 -15.83 1.36
N GLU A 111 19.90 -16.14 2.25
CA GLU A 111 19.83 -15.77 3.67
C GLU A 111 19.61 -14.26 3.86
N ARG A 112 20.21 -13.46 2.97
CA ARG A 112 20.00 -12.00 2.90
C ARG A 112 18.54 -11.63 2.64
N ASP A 113 17.88 -12.34 1.73
CA ASP A 113 16.49 -12.06 1.36
C ASP A 113 15.53 -12.41 2.50
N HIS A 114 15.82 -13.47 3.25
CA HIS A 114 15.09 -13.82 4.46
C HIS A 114 15.20 -12.73 5.54
N ALA A 115 16.40 -12.21 5.79
CA ALA A 115 16.60 -11.12 6.75
C ALA A 115 15.87 -9.83 6.31
N VAL A 116 15.89 -9.53 5.01
CA VAL A 116 15.17 -8.39 4.41
C VAL A 116 13.65 -8.56 4.59
N LEU A 117 13.10 -9.72 4.26
CA LEU A 117 11.67 -10.00 4.38
C LEU A 117 11.18 -9.92 5.83
N HIS A 118 11.96 -10.43 6.79
CA HIS A 118 11.60 -10.36 8.19
C HIS A 118 11.46 -8.91 8.67
N ARG A 119 12.44 -8.05 8.32
CA ARG A 119 12.40 -6.63 8.68
C ARG A 119 11.29 -5.88 7.95
N ALA A 120 11.11 -6.14 6.66
CA ALA A 120 10.05 -5.53 5.86
C ALA A 120 8.65 -5.93 6.35
N GLY A 121 8.46 -7.19 6.74
CA GLY A 121 7.21 -7.70 7.30
C GLY A 121 6.84 -7.03 8.63
N ALA A 122 7.81 -6.80 9.51
CA ALA A 122 7.58 -6.03 10.74
C ALA A 122 7.13 -4.59 10.45
N PHE A 123 7.80 -3.91 9.51
CA PHE A 123 7.42 -2.56 9.08
C PHE A 123 6.00 -2.50 8.49
N GLN A 124 5.67 -3.47 7.63
CA GLN A 124 4.35 -3.63 7.05
C GLN A 124 3.27 -3.84 8.12
N ALA A 125 3.50 -4.72 9.10
CA ALA A 125 2.55 -4.98 10.17
C ALA A 125 2.27 -3.71 10.98
N TRP A 126 3.31 -2.96 11.33
CA TRP A 126 3.17 -1.66 12.01
C TRP A 126 2.39 -0.64 11.18
N ALA A 127 2.62 -0.58 9.86
CA ALA A 127 1.89 0.32 8.98
C ALA A 127 0.38 -0.01 8.94
N VAL A 128 0.04 -1.30 8.86
CA VAL A 128 -1.37 -1.75 8.87
C VAL A 128 -2.02 -1.46 10.23
N LEU A 129 -1.33 -1.74 11.35
CA LEU A 129 -1.82 -1.42 12.69
C LEU A 129 -2.06 0.08 12.86
N ALA A 130 -1.13 0.93 12.41
CA ALA A 130 -1.30 2.37 12.43
C ALA A 130 -2.52 2.82 11.61
N CYS A 131 -2.72 2.24 10.43
CA CYS A 131 -3.90 2.49 9.60
C CYS A 131 -5.21 2.15 10.34
N LEU A 132 -5.24 0.98 11.00
CA LEU A 132 -6.41 0.56 11.78
C LEU A 132 -6.67 1.46 12.98
N VAL A 133 -5.62 1.88 13.71
CA VAL A 133 -5.75 2.83 14.84
C VAL A 133 -6.34 4.15 14.37
N VAL A 134 -5.85 4.68 13.24
CA VAL A 134 -6.38 5.93 12.65
C VAL A 134 -7.85 5.77 12.32
N TRP A 135 -8.25 4.67 11.67
CA TRP A 135 -9.66 4.41 11.37
C TRP A 135 -10.52 4.25 12.63
N ALA A 136 -10.03 3.52 13.63
CA ALA A 136 -10.74 3.29 14.88
C ALA A 136 -11.01 4.61 15.61
N VAL A 137 -9.99 5.45 15.79
CA VAL A 137 -10.14 6.77 16.44
C VAL A 137 -11.06 7.67 15.61
N ALA A 138 -10.80 7.78 14.30
CA ALA A 138 -11.56 8.68 13.43
C ALA A 138 -13.06 8.36 13.39
N LEU A 139 -13.42 7.08 13.27
CA LEU A 139 -14.81 6.65 13.20
C LEU A 139 -15.50 6.73 14.56
N THR A 140 -14.77 6.40 15.64
CA THR A 140 -15.30 6.51 16.99
C THR A 140 -15.65 7.95 17.33
N GLU A 141 -14.74 8.89 17.08
CA GLU A 141 -14.99 10.32 17.30
C GLU A 141 -16.10 10.86 16.39
N ALA A 142 -16.14 10.44 15.12
CA ALA A 142 -17.15 10.94 14.18
C ALA A 142 -18.57 10.42 14.44
N TYR A 143 -18.71 9.23 15.04
CA TYR A 143 -19.98 8.54 15.24
C TYR A 143 -20.31 8.29 16.71
N TRP A 144 -19.57 8.89 17.65
CA TRP A 144 -19.74 8.70 19.09
C TRP A 144 -21.19 8.92 19.53
N ASP A 145 -21.76 10.06 19.15
CA ASP A 145 -23.13 10.43 19.52
C ASP A 145 -24.19 9.61 18.76
N THR A 146 -23.85 9.12 17.57
CA THR A 146 -24.78 8.33 16.73
C THR A 146 -24.88 6.88 17.21
N GLY A 147 -23.83 6.37 17.89
CA GLY A 147 -23.77 5.00 18.39
C GLY A 147 -23.72 3.92 17.30
N ALA A 148 -23.62 4.30 16.03
CA ALA A 148 -23.61 3.39 14.89
C ALA A 148 -22.70 3.89 13.77
N ILE A 149 -21.87 3.01 13.23
CA ILE A 149 -20.96 3.28 12.12
C ILE A 149 -21.62 2.77 10.81
N PRO A 150 -21.79 3.62 9.79
CA PRO A 150 -22.32 3.21 8.49
C PRO A 150 -21.52 2.07 7.83
N VAL A 151 -22.22 1.14 7.18
CA VAL A 151 -21.64 -0.07 6.55
C VAL A 151 -20.61 0.22 5.45
N VAL A 152 -20.59 1.44 4.91
CA VAL A 152 -19.58 1.87 3.92
C VAL A 152 -18.16 1.89 4.50
N TYR A 153 -18.00 2.25 5.77
CA TYR A 153 -16.67 2.43 6.37
C TYR A 153 -15.87 1.13 6.53
N PRO A 154 -16.47 -0.01 6.94
CA PRO A 154 -15.79 -1.31 6.87
C PRO A 154 -15.15 -1.62 5.51
N TYR A 155 -15.80 -1.29 4.40
CA TYR A 155 -15.20 -1.45 3.07
C TYR A 155 -14.00 -0.52 2.90
N LEU A 156 -14.12 0.75 3.28
CA LEU A 156 -13.01 1.71 3.18
C LEU A 156 -11.81 1.32 4.05
N ILE A 157 -12.05 0.77 5.24
CA ILE A 157 -11.01 0.24 6.13
C ILE A 157 -10.29 -0.91 5.42
N LEU A 158 -11.03 -1.89 4.91
CA LEU A 158 -10.46 -3.05 4.19
C LEU A 158 -9.57 -2.60 3.04
N TRP A 159 -10.09 -1.72 2.18
CA TRP A 159 -9.38 -1.20 1.01
C TRP A 159 -8.13 -0.41 1.39
N SER A 160 -8.22 0.42 2.42
CA SER A 160 -7.08 1.17 2.94
C SER A 160 -6.00 0.24 3.49
N CYS A 161 -6.38 -0.74 4.32
CA CYS A 161 -5.45 -1.70 4.88
C CYS A 161 -4.75 -2.53 3.79
N PHE A 162 -5.48 -2.92 2.75
CA PHE A 162 -4.89 -3.65 1.62
C PHE A 162 -3.84 -2.82 0.87
N ILE A 163 -4.14 -1.54 0.59
CA ILE A 163 -3.18 -0.62 -0.03
C ILE A 163 -1.96 -0.44 0.87
N VAL A 164 -2.17 -0.13 2.15
CA VAL A 164 -1.08 0.07 3.13
C VAL A 164 -0.21 -1.17 3.22
N HIS A 165 -0.82 -2.35 3.31
CA HIS A 165 -0.13 -3.63 3.35
C HIS A 165 0.78 -3.83 2.13
N ALA A 166 0.24 -3.66 0.92
CA ALA A 166 1.00 -3.84 -0.31
C ALA A 166 2.16 -2.84 -0.45
N VAL A 167 1.88 -1.55 -0.22
CA VAL A 167 2.86 -0.46 -0.36
C VAL A 167 3.93 -0.55 0.72
N ALA A 168 3.57 -0.82 1.98
CA ALA A 168 4.51 -0.87 3.08
C ALA A 168 5.46 -2.06 2.99
N LEU A 169 4.97 -3.24 2.57
CA LEU A 169 5.85 -4.39 2.33
C LEU A 169 6.86 -4.09 1.24
N ALA A 170 6.38 -3.59 0.09
CA ALA A 170 7.22 -3.26 -1.04
C ALA A 170 8.27 -2.19 -0.70
N ALA A 171 7.85 -1.10 -0.04
CA ALA A 171 8.75 -0.05 0.43
C ALA A 171 9.75 -0.58 1.47
N GLY A 172 9.30 -1.41 2.42
CA GLY A 172 10.14 -2.01 3.46
C GLY A 172 11.25 -2.87 2.86
N VAL A 173 10.94 -3.68 1.85
CA VAL A 173 11.94 -4.47 1.11
C VAL A 173 12.97 -3.57 0.45
N LEU A 174 12.53 -2.55 -0.32
CA LEU A 174 13.44 -1.64 -1.02
C LEU A 174 14.34 -0.84 -0.07
N LEU A 175 13.81 -0.39 1.06
CA LEU A 175 14.57 0.32 2.09
C LEU A 175 15.60 -0.58 2.77
N ALA A 176 15.22 -1.84 3.06
CA ALA A 176 16.11 -2.79 3.70
C ALA A 176 17.30 -3.16 2.79
N TYR A 177 17.06 -3.35 1.49
CA TYR A 177 18.15 -3.57 0.54
C TYR A 177 19.11 -2.40 0.44
N ARG A 178 18.59 -1.18 0.34
CA ARG A 178 19.43 0.04 0.30
C ARG A 178 20.26 0.25 1.54
N ARG A 179 19.73 -0.13 2.71
CA ARG A 179 20.50 -0.07 3.94
C ARG A 179 21.63 -1.09 3.91
N ALA A 180 21.33 -2.32 3.49
CA ALA A 180 22.35 -3.36 3.32
C ALA A 180 23.44 -2.99 2.29
N GLU A 181 23.10 -2.22 1.24
CA GLU A 181 24.07 -1.69 0.27
C GLU A 181 24.92 -0.52 0.80
N ARG A 182 24.49 0.16 1.87
CA ARG A 182 25.27 1.25 2.50
C ARG A 182 26.18 0.77 3.63
N ASP A 183 25.79 -0.32 4.28
CA ASP A 183 26.48 -0.87 5.46
C ASP A 183 27.56 -1.90 5.08
N GLY A 184 27.65 -2.29 3.80
CA GLY A 184 28.67 -3.19 3.25
C GLY A 184 29.63 -2.46 2.32
#